data_AF-A0A9W6BDG3-F1
#
_entry.id   AF-A0A9W6BDG3-F1
#
_cell.length_a   1.000
_cell.length_b   1.000
_cell.length_c   1.000
_cell.angle_alpha   90.00
_cell.angle_beta   90.00
_cell.angle_gamma   90.00
#
_symmetry.space_group_name_H-M   'P 1'
#
loop_
_entity.id
_entity.type
_entity.pdbx_description
1 polymer ?
#
loop_
_entity_poly.entity_id
_entity_poly.type
_entity_poly.pdbx_seq_one_letter_code
_entity_poly.pdbx_strand_id
1 'polypeptide(L)'
;MCKMLRARGCPWGDSLSAAARGGHRHVCEWLLASGCPLNQDVVCAAARGGQEDLLQWLLTESQGRPNDSVYGLCWSLLGAAVKCLSLAALQRLWQQLMAGRHGSELQQQLEQLDEEDRGAILAAAAGSTTPDWQAKVEWLEGLGYPRTARACESAVRAGNGDAAEARLQWLRGRGYPLEAEVADTAVYFGNLAALHFLVEQAGMRPTGVHVVTAAAAQGHLAVLQYLHASGLPVNTRSVAEAAARAGHLPLVAWAVEVLGVAPADGAASLLDLAAESGNL
;
A
#
# COMPACT_ATOMS: atom_id res chain seq x y z
N MET A 1 -24.30 -3.58 -19.42
CA MET A 1 -23.96 -2.14 -19.26
C MET A 1 -22.88 -1.66 -20.24
N CYS A 2 -21.68 -2.25 -20.27
CA CYS A 2 -20.58 -1.80 -21.13
C CYS A 2 -20.94 -1.70 -22.63
N LYS A 3 -21.60 -2.72 -23.20
CA LYS A 3 -22.09 -2.72 -24.60
C LYS A 3 -22.99 -1.52 -24.92
N MET A 4 -23.90 -1.18 -24.00
CA MET A 4 -24.83 -0.06 -24.15
C MET A 4 -24.11 1.30 -24.13
N LEU A 5 -23.14 1.48 -23.22
CA LEU A 5 -22.37 2.72 -23.14
C LEU A 5 -21.48 2.90 -24.37
N ARG A 6 -20.89 1.82 -24.89
CA ARG A 6 -20.10 1.90 -26.12
C ARG A 6 -20.93 2.28 -27.34
N ALA A 7 -22.16 1.77 -27.45
CA ALA A 7 -23.10 2.15 -28.51
C ALA A 7 -23.50 3.64 -28.47
N ARG A 8 -23.37 4.32 -27.32
CA ARG A 8 -23.57 5.76 -27.16
C ARG A 8 -22.30 6.60 -27.36
N GLY A 9 -21.23 6.01 -27.87
CA GLY A 9 -19.99 6.71 -28.18
C GLY A 9 -19.05 6.92 -26.99
N CYS A 10 -19.29 6.31 -25.83
CA CYS A 10 -18.35 6.40 -24.71
C CYS A 10 -16.98 5.82 -25.11
N PRO A 11 -15.86 6.53 -24.87
CA PRO A 11 -14.51 6.04 -25.17
C PRO A 11 -14.13 4.85 -24.28
N TRP A 12 -13.10 4.10 -24.68
CA TRP A 12 -12.63 2.95 -23.91
C TRP A 12 -12.07 3.34 -22.53
N GLY A 13 -11.27 4.40 -22.46
CA GLY A 13 -10.59 4.81 -21.22
C GLY A 13 -9.90 3.62 -20.52
N ASP A 14 -10.01 3.57 -19.19
CA ASP A 14 -9.44 2.49 -18.36
C ASP A 14 -10.37 1.27 -18.21
N SER A 15 -11.40 1.14 -19.05
CA SER A 15 -12.40 0.07 -18.92
C SER A 15 -11.78 -1.33 -18.92
N LEU A 16 -10.74 -1.55 -19.73
CA LEU A 16 -10.03 -2.82 -19.78
C LEU A 16 -9.20 -3.07 -18.50
N SER A 17 -8.51 -2.06 -17.98
CA SER A 17 -7.78 -2.15 -16.71
C SER A 17 -8.72 -2.37 -15.52
N ALA A 18 -9.89 -1.74 -15.51
CA ALA A 18 -10.91 -1.95 -14.49
C ALA A 18 -11.48 -3.37 -14.55
N ALA A 19 -11.82 -3.86 -15.75
CA ALA A 19 -12.28 -5.24 -15.94
C ALA A 19 -11.21 -6.26 -15.54
N ALA A 20 -9.95 -5.99 -15.88
CA ALA A 20 -8.81 -6.83 -15.50
C ALA A 20 -8.61 -6.89 -13.99
N ARG A 21 -8.66 -5.74 -13.30
CA ARG A 21 -8.58 -5.68 -11.83
C ARG A 21 -9.72 -6.44 -11.16
N GLY A 22 -10.93 -6.38 -11.73
CA GLY A 22 -12.11 -7.08 -11.21
C GLY A 22 -12.21 -8.56 -11.58
N GLY A 23 -11.27 -9.10 -12.38
CA GLY A 23 -11.30 -10.51 -12.79
C GLY A 23 -12.34 -10.85 -13.85
N HIS A 24 -12.88 -9.85 -14.55
CA HIS A 24 -13.99 -10.04 -15.48
C HIS A 24 -13.50 -10.45 -16.88
N ARG A 25 -12.97 -11.68 -16.99
CA ARG A 25 -12.40 -12.23 -18.24
C ARG A 25 -13.30 -12.02 -19.47
N HIS A 26 -14.57 -12.37 -19.37
CA HIS A 26 -15.53 -12.23 -20.47
C HIS A 26 -15.70 -10.76 -20.94
N VAL A 27 -15.53 -9.79 -20.03
CA VAL A 27 -15.54 -8.37 -20.38
C VAL A 27 -14.23 -7.98 -21.07
N CYS A 28 -13.08 -8.46 -20.58
CA CYS A 28 -11.79 -8.26 -21.22
C CYS A 28 -11.75 -8.81 -22.65
N GLU A 29 -12.23 -10.04 -22.86
CA GLU A 29 -12.34 -10.67 -24.18
C GLU A 29 -13.18 -9.81 -25.13
N TRP A 30 -14.35 -9.36 -24.68
CA TRP A 30 -15.22 -8.49 -25.49
C TRP A 30 -14.57 -7.13 -25.80
N LEU A 31 -13.90 -6.51 -24.84
CA LEU A 31 -13.21 -5.23 -25.02
C LEU A 31 -12.08 -5.37 -26.06
N LEU A 32 -11.24 -6.39 -25.94
CA LEU A 32 -10.15 -6.65 -26.89
C LEU A 32 -10.66 -6.95 -28.29
N ALA A 33 -11.69 -7.79 -28.42
CA ALA A 33 -12.33 -8.09 -29.70
C ALA A 33 -12.97 -6.86 -30.35
N SER A 34 -13.38 -5.87 -29.53
CA SER A 34 -13.95 -4.60 -30.00
C SER A 34 -12.88 -3.55 -30.36
N GLY A 35 -11.59 -3.90 -30.29
CA GLY A 35 -10.48 -3.01 -30.61
C GLY A 35 -10.02 -2.11 -29.46
N CYS A 36 -10.36 -2.44 -28.20
CA CYS A 36 -9.76 -1.77 -27.05
C CYS A 36 -8.25 -2.08 -27.01
N PRO A 37 -7.37 -1.07 -26.88
CA PRO A 37 -5.93 -1.30 -26.82
C PRO A 37 -5.57 -2.07 -25.56
N LEU A 38 -4.69 -3.07 -25.72
CA LEU A 38 -4.03 -3.75 -24.61
C LEU A 38 -2.71 -3.03 -24.34
N ASN A 39 -2.49 -2.60 -23.10
CA ASN A 39 -1.26 -1.99 -22.64
C ASN A 39 -0.79 -2.65 -21.34
N GLN A 40 0.36 -2.23 -20.82
CA GLN A 40 0.95 -2.79 -19.61
C GLN A 40 0.06 -2.60 -18.37
N ASP A 41 -0.63 -1.46 -18.26
CA ASP A 41 -1.46 -1.15 -17.09
C ASP A 41 -2.57 -2.19 -16.88
N VAL A 42 -3.07 -2.79 -17.96
CA VAL A 42 -4.07 -3.86 -17.90
C VAL A 42 -3.50 -5.11 -17.22
N VAL A 43 -2.27 -5.50 -17.55
CA VAL A 43 -1.58 -6.65 -16.96
C VAL A 43 -1.29 -6.39 -15.48
N CYS A 44 -0.76 -5.19 -15.16
CA CYS A 44 -0.54 -4.77 -13.77
C CYS A 44 -1.86 -4.69 -12.99
N ALA A 45 -2.95 -4.28 -13.62
CA ALA A 45 -4.27 -4.22 -12.99
C ALA A 45 -4.80 -5.62 -12.63
N ALA A 46 -4.64 -6.60 -13.52
CA ALA A 46 -4.96 -8.01 -13.22
C ALA A 46 -4.14 -8.53 -12.04
N ALA A 47 -2.83 -8.25 -12.01
CA ALA A 47 -1.97 -8.63 -10.89
C ALA A 47 -2.40 -7.95 -9.57
N ARG A 48 -2.65 -6.64 -9.57
CA ARG A 48 -3.16 -5.89 -8.40
C ARG A 48 -4.50 -6.42 -7.90
N GLY A 49 -5.34 -6.90 -8.81
CA GLY A 49 -6.62 -7.55 -8.50
C GLY A 49 -6.50 -8.98 -8.01
N GLY A 50 -5.29 -9.56 -7.97
CA GLY A 50 -5.07 -10.97 -7.60
C GLY A 50 -5.61 -11.97 -8.63
N GLN A 51 -5.83 -11.56 -9.87
CA GLN A 51 -6.55 -12.34 -10.88
C GLN A 51 -5.58 -13.25 -11.65
N GLU A 52 -5.16 -14.36 -11.03
CA GLU A 52 -4.11 -15.26 -11.54
C GLU A 52 -4.40 -15.79 -12.96
N ASP A 53 -5.58 -16.38 -13.18
CA ASP A 53 -5.95 -16.99 -14.47
C ASP A 53 -6.10 -15.93 -15.58
N LEU A 54 -6.63 -14.76 -15.22
CA LEU A 54 -6.80 -13.65 -16.15
C LEU A 54 -5.47 -13.03 -16.52
N LEU A 55 -4.56 -12.87 -15.55
CA LEU A 55 -3.20 -12.40 -15.78
C LEU A 55 -2.46 -13.31 -16.76
N GLN A 56 -2.53 -14.63 -16.55
CA GLN A 56 -1.92 -15.63 -17.43
C GLN A 56 -2.43 -15.54 -18.87
N TRP A 57 -3.75 -15.43 -19.02
CA TRP A 57 -4.35 -15.23 -20.34
C TRP A 57 -3.90 -13.91 -20.98
N LEU A 58 -3.91 -12.78 -20.25
CA LEU A 58 -3.48 -11.47 -20.77
C LEU A 58 -2.01 -11.46 -21.23
N LEU A 59 -1.12 -12.17 -20.53
CA LEU A 59 0.28 -12.30 -20.91
C LEU A 59 0.45 -13.10 -22.19
N THR A 60 -0.41 -14.08 -22.44
CA THR A 60 -0.39 -14.85 -23.69
C THR A 60 -0.92 -14.00 -24.85
N GLU A 61 -1.98 -13.22 -24.62
CA GLU A 61 -2.55 -12.29 -25.61
C GLU A 61 -1.60 -11.12 -25.97
N SER A 62 -0.74 -10.69 -25.04
CA SER A 62 0.22 -9.61 -25.31
C SER A 62 1.36 -10.07 -26.23
N GLN A 63 1.89 -11.28 -26.02
CA GLN A 63 3.03 -11.84 -26.78
C GLN A 63 2.80 -11.96 -28.30
N GLY A 64 1.55 -11.87 -28.76
CA GLY A 64 1.20 -11.91 -30.19
C GLY A 64 1.17 -10.54 -30.88
N ARG A 65 1.42 -9.43 -30.18
CA ARG A 65 1.17 -8.07 -30.70
C ARG A 65 2.47 -7.38 -31.15
N PRO A 66 2.47 -6.70 -32.32
CA PRO A 66 3.67 -6.12 -32.93
C PRO A 66 4.24 -4.90 -32.19
N ASN A 67 3.48 -4.33 -31.25
CA ASN A 67 3.91 -3.23 -30.39
C ASN A 67 3.99 -3.76 -28.96
N ASP A 68 4.87 -4.75 -28.77
CA ASP A 68 5.11 -5.49 -27.53
C ASP A 68 5.80 -4.60 -26.46
N SER A 69 5.30 -3.37 -26.30
CA SER A 69 5.66 -2.32 -25.32
C SER A 69 5.48 -2.75 -23.86
N VAL A 70 5.38 -4.04 -23.61
CA VAL A 70 5.48 -4.64 -22.28
C VAL A 70 6.92 -4.52 -21.73
N TYR A 71 7.86 -3.87 -22.43
CA TYR A 71 9.21 -3.53 -21.96
C TYR A 71 9.28 -2.65 -20.68
N GLY A 72 8.16 -2.15 -20.15
CA GLY A 72 8.09 -1.52 -18.83
C GLY A 72 7.67 -2.46 -17.70
N LEU A 73 7.40 -3.75 -17.97
CA LEU A 73 6.83 -4.73 -17.02
C LEU A 73 7.62 -4.87 -15.73
N CYS A 74 8.94 -4.69 -15.78
CA CYS A 74 9.87 -5.18 -14.77
C CYS A 74 9.43 -4.85 -13.35
N TRP A 75 9.15 -3.58 -13.04
CA TRP A 75 8.95 -3.20 -11.65
C TRP A 75 7.49 -3.22 -11.18
N SER A 76 6.62 -2.53 -11.93
CA SER A 76 5.24 -2.33 -11.50
C SER A 76 4.43 -3.62 -11.49
N LEU A 77 4.73 -4.55 -12.40
CA LEU A 77 4.13 -5.87 -12.41
C LEU A 77 4.70 -6.72 -11.27
N LEU A 78 6.03 -6.77 -11.10
CA LEU A 78 6.64 -7.58 -10.02
C LEU A 78 6.15 -7.11 -8.65
N GLY A 79 6.17 -5.80 -8.38
CA GLY A 79 5.66 -5.26 -7.11
C GLY A 79 4.18 -5.59 -6.88
N ALA A 80 3.34 -5.48 -7.92
CA ALA A 80 1.93 -5.85 -7.84
C ALA A 80 1.74 -7.37 -7.61
N ALA A 81 2.47 -8.18 -8.35
CA ALA A 81 2.42 -9.64 -8.30
C ALA A 81 2.86 -10.16 -6.93
N VAL A 82 4.00 -9.67 -6.42
CA VAL A 82 4.52 -9.99 -5.08
C VAL A 82 3.49 -9.63 -4.01
N LYS A 83 2.86 -8.47 -4.13
CA LYS A 83 1.87 -8.00 -3.15
C LYS A 83 0.57 -8.81 -3.19
N CYS A 84 0.05 -9.14 -4.37
CA CYS A 84 -1.34 -9.56 -4.55
C CYS A 84 -1.57 -11.01 -5.02
N LEU A 85 -0.58 -11.69 -5.60
CA LEU A 85 -0.71 -13.08 -6.09
C LEU A 85 -0.19 -14.08 -5.08
N SER A 86 -0.63 -15.34 -5.09
CA SER A 86 0.04 -16.39 -4.29
C SER A 86 1.51 -16.58 -4.70
N LEU A 87 2.36 -17.10 -3.81
CA LEU A 87 3.75 -17.48 -4.10
C LEU A 87 3.81 -18.45 -5.28
N ALA A 88 2.89 -19.42 -5.34
CA ALA A 88 2.83 -20.38 -6.45
C ALA A 88 2.54 -19.67 -7.79
N ALA A 89 1.63 -18.71 -7.82
CA ALA A 89 1.36 -17.92 -9.01
C ALA A 89 2.51 -16.97 -9.37
N LEU A 90 3.13 -16.36 -8.36
CA LEU A 90 4.31 -15.52 -8.53
C LEU A 90 5.48 -16.30 -9.13
N GLN A 91 5.75 -17.51 -8.65
CA GLN A 91 6.81 -18.37 -9.18
C GLN A 91 6.51 -18.83 -10.61
N ARG A 92 5.25 -19.16 -10.94
CA ARG A 92 4.84 -19.47 -12.31
C ARG A 92 5.01 -18.27 -13.24
N LEU A 93 4.57 -17.10 -12.80
CA LEU A 93 4.75 -15.84 -13.53
C LEU A 93 6.23 -15.57 -13.78
N TRP A 94 7.07 -15.72 -12.75
CA TRP A 94 8.51 -15.56 -12.86
C TRP A 94 9.12 -16.52 -13.89
N GLN A 95 8.82 -17.82 -13.79
CA GLN A 95 9.31 -18.82 -14.74
C GLN A 95 8.91 -18.50 -16.18
N GLN A 96 7.67 -18.08 -16.40
CA GLN A 96 7.17 -17.73 -17.72
C GLN A 96 7.85 -16.48 -18.30
N LEU A 97 8.04 -15.44 -17.47
CA LEU A 97 8.74 -14.22 -17.88
C LEU A 97 10.20 -14.51 -18.24
N MET A 98 10.88 -15.34 -17.43
CA MET A 98 12.27 -15.74 -17.64
C MET A 98 12.46 -16.67 -18.84
N ALA A 99 11.49 -17.53 -19.14
CA ALA A 99 11.51 -18.39 -20.33
C ALA A 99 11.04 -17.66 -21.61
N GLY A 100 10.44 -16.48 -21.46
CA GLY A 100 9.93 -15.67 -22.56
C GLY A 100 11.04 -15.06 -23.42
N ARG A 101 10.65 -14.48 -24.56
CA ARG A 101 11.56 -13.83 -25.52
C ARG A 101 12.45 -12.74 -24.91
N HIS A 102 12.01 -12.11 -23.82
CA HIS A 102 12.71 -11.03 -23.13
C HIS A 102 13.35 -11.47 -21.79
N GLY A 103 13.42 -12.77 -21.50
CA GLY A 103 13.91 -13.27 -20.21
C GLY A 103 15.33 -12.84 -19.87
N SER A 104 16.24 -12.80 -20.87
CA SER A 104 17.63 -12.35 -20.67
C SER A 104 17.73 -10.85 -20.38
N GLU A 105 16.89 -10.04 -21.02
CA GLU A 105 16.84 -8.60 -20.80
C GLU A 105 16.25 -8.28 -19.43
N LEU A 106 15.18 -8.98 -19.05
CA LEU A 106 14.60 -8.90 -17.70
C LEU A 106 15.64 -9.28 -16.63
N GLN A 107 16.40 -10.36 -16.84
CA GLN A 107 17.47 -10.77 -15.94
C GLN A 107 18.53 -9.68 -15.78
N GLN A 108 18.98 -9.08 -16.89
CA GLN A 108 19.95 -7.99 -16.86
C GLN A 108 19.42 -6.77 -16.11
N GLN A 109 18.15 -6.40 -16.30
CA GLN A 109 17.51 -5.31 -15.57
C GLN A 109 17.43 -5.62 -14.07
N LEU A 110 17.10 -6.85 -13.69
CA LEU A 110 17.03 -7.29 -12.29
C LEU A 110 18.40 -7.26 -11.60
N GLU A 111 19.46 -7.63 -12.33
CA GLU A 111 20.84 -7.57 -11.83
C GLU A 111 21.36 -6.14 -11.65
N GLN A 112 20.82 -5.18 -12.41
CA GLN A 112 21.15 -3.76 -12.33
C GLN A 112 20.32 -3.00 -11.29
N LEU A 113 19.35 -3.64 -10.64
CA LEU A 113 18.56 -2.99 -9.61
C LEU A 113 19.44 -2.57 -8.45
N ASP A 114 19.24 -1.33 -8.01
CA ASP A 114 19.85 -0.84 -6.80
C ASP A 114 19.26 -1.53 -5.56
N GLU A 115 19.94 -1.33 -4.43
CA GLU A 115 19.52 -1.93 -3.17
C GLU A 115 18.17 -1.39 -2.69
N GLU A 116 17.82 -0.15 -3.04
CA GLU A 116 16.58 0.50 -2.64
C GLU A 116 15.36 -0.15 -3.32
N ASP A 117 15.41 -0.31 -4.64
CA ASP A 117 14.39 -0.98 -5.42
C ASP A 117 14.25 -2.41 -4.91
N ARG A 118 15.35 -3.18 -4.81
CA ARG A 118 15.28 -4.55 -4.26
C ARG A 118 14.64 -4.56 -2.86
N GLY A 119 15.00 -3.63 -1.99
CA GLY A 119 14.36 -3.44 -0.69
C GLY A 119 12.85 -3.22 -0.80
N ALA A 120 12.38 -2.46 -1.79
CA ALA A 120 10.97 -2.20 -2.03
C ALA A 120 10.18 -3.44 -2.54
N ILE A 121 10.76 -4.34 -3.35
CA ILE A 121 10.11 -5.62 -3.71
C ILE A 121 9.92 -6.49 -2.47
N LEU A 122 10.97 -6.62 -1.66
CA LEU A 122 10.90 -7.43 -0.46
C LEU A 122 9.91 -6.82 0.54
N ALA A 123 9.87 -5.50 0.63
CA ALA A 123 8.88 -4.79 1.42
C ALA A 123 7.45 -5.05 0.94
N ALA A 124 7.21 -5.08 -0.38
CA ALA A 124 5.91 -5.46 -0.94
C ALA A 124 5.51 -6.89 -0.56
N ALA A 125 6.46 -7.82 -0.43
CA ALA A 125 6.20 -9.18 0.06
C ALA A 125 5.81 -9.18 1.54
N ALA A 126 6.55 -8.46 2.39
CA ALA A 126 6.23 -8.31 3.81
C ALA A 126 4.85 -7.66 4.04
N GLY A 127 4.46 -6.75 3.14
CA GLY A 127 3.14 -6.12 3.09
C GLY A 127 2.12 -6.83 2.20
N SER A 128 2.34 -8.10 1.84
CA SER A 128 1.45 -8.82 0.93
C SER A 128 0.07 -9.08 1.55
N THR A 129 -0.96 -9.05 0.71
CA THR A 129 -2.36 -9.30 1.09
C THR A 129 -2.71 -10.79 1.17
N THR A 130 -1.83 -11.68 0.70
CA THR A 130 -2.05 -13.13 0.73
C THR A 130 -1.45 -13.74 2.01
N PRO A 131 -2.00 -14.86 2.51
CA PRO A 131 -1.56 -15.46 3.77
C PRO A 131 -0.13 -16.06 3.71
N ASP A 132 0.38 -16.34 2.52
CA ASP A 132 1.72 -16.89 2.25
C ASP A 132 2.83 -15.84 2.15
N TRP A 133 2.60 -14.62 2.66
CA TRP A 133 3.56 -13.52 2.65
C TRP A 133 4.92 -13.89 3.26
N GLN A 134 4.95 -14.72 4.32
CA GLN A 134 6.21 -15.20 4.94
C GLN A 134 7.04 -16.00 3.94
N ALA A 135 6.41 -16.93 3.24
CA ALA A 135 7.07 -17.78 2.24
C ALA A 135 7.60 -16.94 1.06
N LYS A 136 6.91 -15.85 0.69
CA LYS A 136 7.40 -14.90 -0.32
C LYS A 136 8.63 -14.13 0.16
N VAL A 137 8.63 -13.66 1.41
CA VAL A 137 9.80 -12.99 1.99
C VAL A 137 10.98 -13.96 2.01
N GLU A 138 10.79 -15.19 2.46
CA GLU A 138 11.84 -16.23 2.46
C GLU A 138 12.37 -16.54 1.06
N TRP A 139 11.47 -16.63 0.08
CA TRP A 139 11.85 -16.84 -1.32
C TRP A 139 12.73 -15.68 -1.85
N LEU A 140 12.35 -14.43 -1.58
CA LEU A 140 13.12 -13.25 -2.00
C LEU A 140 14.45 -13.13 -1.24
N GLU A 141 14.49 -13.48 0.05
CA GLU A 141 15.74 -13.58 0.81
C GLU A 141 16.70 -14.59 0.17
N GLY A 142 16.19 -15.74 -0.29
CA GLY A 142 16.97 -16.74 -1.01
C GLY A 142 17.53 -16.24 -2.35
N LEU A 143 16.92 -15.22 -2.94
CA LEU A 143 17.39 -14.51 -4.13
C LEU A 143 18.34 -13.34 -3.79
N GLY A 144 18.71 -13.17 -2.51
CA GLY A 144 19.63 -12.14 -2.05
C GLY A 144 19.02 -10.74 -1.96
N TYR A 145 17.69 -10.61 -1.88
CA TYR A 145 17.05 -9.31 -1.64
C TYR A 145 17.33 -8.82 -0.21
N PRO A 146 17.61 -7.52 -0.02
CA PRO A 146 18.10 -6.98 1.25
C PRO A 146 16.98 -6.86 2.30
N ARG A 147 17.36 -7.03 3.57
CA ARG A 147 16.48 -6.80 4.72
C ARG A 147 16.50 -5.31 5.06
N THR A 148 15.40 -4.61 4.82
CA THR A 148 15.30 -3.16 5.01
C THR A 148 14.14 -2.80 5.95
N ALA A 149 14.20 -1.60 6.55
CA ALA A 149 13.15 -1.10 7.44
C ALA A 149 11.81 -0.90 6.68
N ARG A 150 11.87 -0.67 5.37
CA ARG A 150 10.70 -0.59 4.48
C ARG A 150 9.83 -1.84 4.54
N ALA A 151 10.41 -3.01 4.82
CA ALA A 151 9.64 -4.24 5.01
C ALA A 151 8.79 -4.19 6.27
N CYS A 152 9.33 -3.67 7.37
CA CYS A 152 8.60 -3.43 8.61
C CYS A 152 7.50 -2.39 8.40
N GLU A 153 7.78 -1.27 7.72
CA GLU A 153 6.74 -0.29 7.37
C GLU A 153 5.62 -0.90 6.52
N SER A 154 5.96 -1.74 5.54
CA SER A 154 4.97 -2.35 4.66
C SER A 154 4.13 -3.40 5.39
N ALA A 155 4.69 -4.09 6.37
CA ALA A 155 3.93 -4.94 7.30
C ALA A 155 2.91 -4.14 8.10
N VAL A 156 3.29 -2.95 8.61
CA VAL A 156 2.39 -2.03 9.32
C VAL A 156 1.27 -1.54 8.42
N ARG A 157 1.58 -1.18 7.17
CA ARG A 157 0.60 -0.72 6.16
C ARG A 157 -0.41 -1.81 5.77
N ALA A 158 -0.01 -3.08 5.81
CA ALA A 158 -0.82 -4.18 5.31
C ALA A 158 -1.75 -4.80 6.35
N GLY A 159 -1.37 -4.78 7.63
CA GLY A 159 -2.15 -5.37 8.71
C GLY A 159 -3.00 -4.34 9.46
N ASN A 160 -4.22 -4.73 9.84
CA ASN A 160 -4.97 -4.03 10.88
C ASN A 160 -4.62 -4.63 12.25
N GLY A 161 -4.24 -3.79 13.22
CA GLY A 161 -3.99 -4.24 14.59
C GLY A 161 -3.03 -5.43 14.69
N ASP A 162 -3.49 -6.51 15.34
CA ASP A 162 -2.74 -7.73 15.67
C ASP A 162 -2.03 -8.39 14.49
N ALA A 163 -2.57 -8.26 13.27
CA ALA A 163 -1.93 -8.81 12.07
C ALA A 163 -0.61 -8.10 11.74
N ALA A 164 -0.53 -6.77 11.98
CA ALA A 164 0.70 -6.02 11.78
C ALA A 164 1.71 -6.31 12.89
N GLU A 165 1.26 -6.42 14.15
CA GLU A 165 2.11 -6.82 15.26
C GLU A 165 2.77 -8.19 15.00
N ALA A 166 1.98 -9.20 14.63
CA ALA A 166 2.50 -10.53 14.34
C ALA A 166 3.53 -10.51 13.20
N ARG A 167 3.29 -9.70 12.15
CA ARG A 167 4.26 -9.51 11.05
C ARG A 167 5.54 -8.86 11.55
N LEU A 168 5.45 -7.80 12.36
CA LEU A 168 6.62 -7.11 12.92
C LEU A 168 7.43 -8.01 13.85
N GLN A 169 6.78 -8.80 14.70
CA GLN A 169 7.44 -9.78 15.57
C GLN A 169 8.23 -10.80 14.75
N TRP A 170 7.62 -11.34 13.68
CA TRP A 170 8.28 -12.28 12.79
C TRP A 170 9.48 -11.65 12.06
N LEU A 171 9.32 -10.45 11.51
CA LEU A 171 10.41 -9.72 10.84
C LEU A 171 11.55 -9.39 11.80
N ARG A 172 11.25 -8.91 13.02
CA ARG A 172 12.25 -8.66 14.07
C ARG A 172 13.04 -9.93 14.39
N GLY A 173 12.37 -11.07 14.52
CA GLY A 173 13.00 -12.38 14.77
C GLY A 173 13.99 -12.80 13.67
N ARG A 174 13.86 -12.27 12.45
CA ARG A 174 14.78 -12.51 11.33
C ARG A 174 15.87 -11.45 11.17
N GLY A 175 15.93 -10.48 12.08
CA GLY A 175 16.93 -9.41 12.05
C GLY A 175 16.64 -8.31 11.05
N TYR A 176 15.36 -8.09 10.71
CA TYR A 176 14.99 -6.87 9.97
C TYR A 176 15.22 -5.64 10.84
N PRO A 177 15.80 -4.56 10.29
CA PRO A 177 15.99 -3.33 11.04
C PRO A 177 14.63 -2.73 11.40
N LEU A 178 14.52 -2.30 12.66
CA LEU A 178 13.40 -1.52 13.17
C LEU A 178 13.93 -0.13 13.49
N GLU A 179 13.37 0.87 12.81
CA GLU A 179 13.77 2.27 12.91
C GLU A 179 12.58 3.11 13.41
N ALA A 180 12.83 4.37 13.77
CA ALA A 180 11.80 5.27 14.30
C ALA A 180 10.67 5.50 13.29
N GLU A 181 11.00 5.48 11.99
CA GLU A 181 10.13 5.64 10.84
C GLU A 181 9.05 4.54 10.76
N VAL A 182 9.33 3.36 11.33
CA VAL A 182 8.34 2.28 11.44
C VAL A 182 7.27 2.64 12.48
N ALA A 183 7.66 3.27 13.59
CA ALA A 183 6.72 3.77 14.60
C ALA A 183 5.90 4.94 14.07
N ASP A 184 6.53 5.85 13.32
CA ASP A 184 5.84 6.91 12.59
C ASP A 184 4.80 6.33 11.61
N THR A 185 5.16 5.27 10.88
CA THR A 185 4.20 4.57 10.01
C THR A 185 3.01 4.02 10.81
N ALA A 186 3.24 3.44 11.99
CA ALA A 186 2.14 2.95 12.84
C ALA A 186 1.22 4.08 13.31
N VAL A 187 1.76 5.24 13.67
CA VAL A 187 0.96 6.43 14.01
C VAL A 187 0.16 6.91 12.79
N TYR A 188 0.80 7.04 11.63
CA TYR A 188 0.18 7.52 10.40
C TYR A 188 -1.03 6.69 9.98
N PHE A 189 -0.94 5.36 10.08
CA PHE A 189 -2.01 4.43 9.69
C PHE A 189 -2.97 4.09 10.85
N GLY A 190 -2.80 4.70 12.02
CA GLY A 190 -3.66 4.45 13.18
C GLY A 190 -3.53 3.02 13.75
N ASN A 191 -2.40 2.36 13.51
CA ASN A 191 -2.18 0.97 13.91
C ASN A 191 -1.67 0.89 15.37
N LEU A 192 -2.61 0.93 16.31
CA LEU A 192 -2.30 0.97 17.75
C LEU A 192 -1.52 -0.26 18.24
N ALA A 193 -1.87 -1.47 17.79
CA ALA A 193 -1.17 -2.69 18.22
C ALA A 193 0.30 -2.69 17.76
N ALA A 194 0.54 -2.34 16.50
CA ALA A 194 1.90 -2.17 15.99
C ALA A 194 2.67 -1.08 16.77
N LEU A 195 2.03 0.05 17.07
CA LEU A 195 2.65 1.13 17.82
C LEU A 195 3.02 0.70 19.25
N HIS A 196 2.13 -0.01 19.95
CA HIS A 196 2.43 -0.59 21.27
C HIS A 196 3.64 -1.52 21.22
N PHE A 197 3.65 -2.46 20.27
CA PHE A 197 4.79 -3.36 20.10
C PHE A 197 6.10 -2.59 19.87
N LEU A 198 6.07 -1.58 18.98
CA LEU A 198 7.25 -0.81 18.62
C LEU A 198 7.79 -0.01 19.81
N VAL A 199 6.92 0.67 20.56
CA VAL A 199 7.32 1.50 21.70
C VAL A 199 7.73 0.65 22.90
N GLU A 200 6.89 -0.30 23.30
CA GLU A 200 7.05 -1.05 24.56
C GLU A 200 8.06 -2.20 24.42
N GLN A 201 8.05 -2.91 23.30
CA GLN A 201 8.88 -4.11 23.12
C GLN A 201 10.12 -3.87 22.27
N ALA A 202 10.06 -2.98 21.28
CA ALA A 202 11.18 -2.67 20.39
C ALA A 202 11.95 -1.40 20.79
N GLY A 203 11.42 -0.60 21.72
CA GLY A 203 12.05 0.66 22.16
C GLY A 203 12.08 1.75 21.08
N MET A 204 11.30 1.60 20.01
CA MET A 204 11.22 2.53 18.90
C MET A 204 10.16 3.59 19.19
N ARG A 205 10.60 4.85 19.31
CA ARG A 205 9.70 5.97 19.54
C ARG A 205 9.45 6.74 18.24
N PRO A 206 8.20 7.17 17.98
CA PRO A 206 7.92 8.04 16.84
C PRO A 206 8.62 9.40 17.02
N THR A 207 9.16 9.92 15.92
CA THR A 207 9.93 11.18 15.89
C THR A 207 9.27 12.23 15.00
N GLY A 208 8.40 11.83 14.06
CA GLY A 208 7.76 12.70 13.10
C GLY A 208 6.63 13.55 13.71
N VAL A 209 6.89 14.82 13.99
CA VAL A 209 5.85 15.77 14.47
C VAL A 209 4.70 15.90 13.46
N HIS A 210 5.01 15.87 12.16
CA HIS A 210 4.00 15.92 11.09
C HIS A 210 3.09 14.69 11.04
N VAL A 211 3.58 13.55 11.52
CA VAL A 211 2.86 12.27 11.51
C VAL A 211 1.69 12.30 12.48
N VAL A 212 1.87 12.93 13.64
CA VAL A 212 0.82 13.13 14.65
C VAL A 212 -0.33 13.98 14.08
N THR A 213 0.00 15.07 13.36
CA THR A 213 -1.01 15.92 12.70
C THR A 213 -1.74 15.16 11.58
N ALA A 214 -1.03 14.33 10.81
CA ALA A 214 -1.64 13.50 9.77
C ALA A 214 -2.57 12.42 10.35
N ALA A 215 -2.19 11.81 11.48
CA ALA A 215 -3.06 10.87 12.20
C ALA A 215 -4.34 11.57 12.71
N ALA A 216 -4.24 12.83 13.15
CA ALA A 216 -5.40 13.63 13.53
C ALA A 216 -6.32 13.97 12.36
N ALA A 217 -5.77 14.36 11.21
CA ALA A 217 -6.53 14.61 9.98
C ALA A 217 -7.24 13.34 9.45
N GLN A 218 -6.72 12.15 9.76
CA GLN A 218 -7.33 10.86 9.43
C GLN A 218 -8.25 10.31 10.53
N GLY A 219 -8.36 11.00 11.67
CA GLY A 219 -9.28 10.61 12.75
C GLY A 219 -8.78 9.46 13.63
N HIS A 220 -7.47 9.19 13.65
CA HIS A 220 -6.88 8.09 14.41
C HIS A 220 -6.78 8.41 15.91
N LEU A 221 -7.92 8.54 16.59
CA LEU A 221 -8.02 8.94 18.00
C LEU A 221 -7.23 8.02 18.95
N ALA A 222 -7.32 6.70 18.76
CA ALA A 222 -6.75 5.72 19.69
C ALA A 222 -5.21 5.81 19.77
N VAL A 223 -4.52 6.00 18.63
CA VAL A 223 -3.05 6.20 18.65
C VAL A 223 -2.68 7.53 19.28
N LEU A 224 -3.44 8.60 19.05
CA LEU A 224 -3.16 9.91 19.65
C LEU A 224 -3.36 9.91 21.17
N GLN A 225 -4.40 9.22 21.66
CA GLN A 225 -4.62 8.99 23.08
C GLN A 225 -3.44 8.22 23.69
N TYR A 226 -2.97 7.18 23.02
CA TYR A 226 -1.81 6.42 23.47
C TYR A 226 -0.53 7.28 23.53
N LEU A 227 -0.25 8.07 22.49
CA LEU A 227 0.90 8.98 22.47
C LEU A 227 0.85 9.96 23.65
N HIS A 228 -0.31 10.58 23.88
CA HIS A 228 -0.50 11.51 24.99
C HIS A 228 -0.32 10.83 26.36
N ALA A 229 -0.95 9.67 26.57
CA ALA A 229 -0.84 8.91 27.82
C ALA A 229 0.59 8.42 28.10
N SER A 230 1.37 8.16 27.04
CA SER A 230 2.76 7.73 27.12
C SER A 230 3.76 8.88 27.29
N GLY A 231 3.28 10.13 27.40
CA GLY A 231 4.13 11.33 27.48
C GLY A 231 4.94 11.57 26.20
N LEU A 232 4.53 11.00 25.08
CA LEU A 232 5.15 11.24 23.77
C LEU A 232 4.65 12.58 23.21
N PRO A 233 5.47 13.28 22.39
CA PRO A 233 5.13 14.62 21.92
C PRO A 233 3.88 14.61 21.05
N VAL A 234 2.82 15.26 21.55
CA VAL A 234 1.59 15.55 20.81
C VAL A 234 1.44 17.07 20.75
N ASN A 235 1.52 17.65 19.55
CA ASN A 235 1.19 19.06 19.37
C ASN A 235 -0.33 19.21 19.46
N THR A 236 -0.84 19.41 20.68
CA THR A 236 -2.27 19.40 21.02
C THR A 236 -3.08 20.40 20.18
N ARG A 237 -2.53 21.58 19.92
CA ARG A 237 -3.15 22.58 19.06
C ARG A 237 -3.24 22.13 17.60
N SER A 238 -2.14 21.69 17.00
CA SER A 238 -2.14 21.21 15.60
C SER A 238 -3.05 20.00 15.40
N VAL A 239 -3.13 19.12 16.40
CA VAL A 239 -4.06 17.97 16.41
C VAL A 239 -5.51 18.44 16.40
N ALA A 240 -5.88 19.39 17.27
CA ALA A 240 -7.23 19.94 17.32
C ALA A 240 -7.63 20.63 16.00
N GLU A 241 -6.75 21.47 15.46
CA GLU A 241 -6.99 22.18 14.19
C GLU A 241 -7.14 21.20 13.02
N ALA A 242 -6.29 20.18 12.93
CA ALA A 242 -6.37 19.18 11.87
C ALA A 242 -7.64 18.32 11.96
N ALA A 243 -8.03 17.92 13.17
CA ALA A 243 -9.26 17.18 13.39
C ALA A 243 -10.52 18.00 13.11
N ALA A 244 -10.51 19.30 13.46
CA ALA A 244 -11.62 20.21 13.15
C ALA A 244 -11.79 20.39 11.64
N ARG A 245 -10.72 20.70 10.90
CA ARG A 245 -10.76 20.82 9.42
C ARG A 245 -11.23 19.54 8.74
N ALA A 246 -10.87 18.38 9.30
CA ALA A 246 -11.24 17.07 8.76
C ALA A 246 -12.60 16.53 9.27
N GLY A 247 -13.26 17.24 10.20
CA GLY A 247 -14.58 16.87 10.71
C GLY A 247 -14.59 15.70 11.71
N HIS A 248 -13.48 15.39 12.38
CA HIS A 248 -13.37 14.27 13.33
C HIS A 248 -13.85 14.65 14.73
N LEU A 249 -15.18 14.74 14.91
CA LEU A 249 -15.83 15.18 16.16
C LEU A 249 -15.30 14.51 17.44
N PRO A 250 -15.14 13.17 17.53
CA PRO A 250 -14.63 12.54 18.76
C PRO A 250 -13.21 13.00 19.13
N LEU A 251 -12.41 13.34 18.14
CA LEU A 251 -11.03 13.78 18.32
C LEU A 251 -10.96 15.26 18.71
N VAL A 252 -11.84 16.09 18.15
CA VAL A 252 -12.02 17.50 18.57
C VAL A 252 -12.51 17.56 20.02
N ALA A 253 -13.51 16.75 20.39
CA ALA A 253 -14.00 16.65 21.76
C ALA A 253 -12.87 16.26 22.72
N TRP A 254 -12.13 15.20 22.38
CA TRP A 254 -10.96 14.79 23.17
C TRP A 254 -9.92 15.91 23.31
N ALA A 255 -9.65 16.68 22.26
CA ALA A 255 -8.70 17.79 22.31
C ALA A 255 -9.17 18.96 23.20
N VAL A 256 -10.46 19.29 23.19
CA VAL A 256 -11.01 20.37 24.03
C VAL A 256 -11.10 19.92 25.49
N GLU A 257 -11.64 18.73 25.72
CA GLU A 257 -11.98 18.24 27.07
C GLU A 257 -10.77 17.71 27.83
N VAL A 258 -9.86 17.01 27.15
CA VAL A 258 -8.72 16.32 27.79
C VAL A 258 -7.43 17.09 27.61
N LEU A 259 -7.18 17.60 26.40
CA LEU A 259 -5.95 18.35 26.11
C LEU A 259 -6.04 19.84 26.46
N GLY A 260 -7.23 20.33 26.83
CA GLY A 260 -7.46 21.71 27.26
C GLY A 260 -7.28 22.75 26.14
N VAL A 261 -7.46 22.36 24.88
CA VAL A 261 -7.35 23.29 23.75
C VAL A 261 -8.52 24.26 23.75
N ALA A 262 -8.23 25.55 23.87
CA ALA A 262 -9.24 26.60 23.84
C ALA A 262 -9.91 26.68 22.45
N PRO A 263 -11.25 26.66 22.36
CA PRO A 263 -11.96 26.67 21.07
C PRO A 263 -11.78 27.96 20.25
N ALA A 264 -11.45 29.08 20.91
CA ALA A 264 -11.47 30.42 20.34
C ALA A 264 -10.09 31.11 20.26
N ASP A 265 -9.00 30.43 20.63
CA ASP A 265 -7.67 31.06 20.66
C ASP A 265 -6.95 30.89 19.32
N GLY A 266 -6.70 31.97 18.55
CA GLY A 266 -5.87 31.91 17.34
C GLY A 266 -6.31 32.78 16.15
N ALA A 267 -5.64 32.58 15.01
CA ALA A 267 -5.96 33.23 13.73
C ALA A 267 -7.23 32.68 13.05
N ALA A 268 -7.62 31.45 13.37
CA ALA A 268 -8.91 30.85 13.01
C ALA A 268 -9.37 30.03 14.23
N SER A 269 -10.64 30.18 14.64
CA SER A 269 -11.22 29.40 15.74
C SER A 269 -11.42 27.95 15.32
N LEU A 270 -11.51 27.02 16.29
CA LEU A 270 -11.88 25.63 15.97
C LEU A 270 -13.26 25.55 15.30
N LEU A 271 -14.15 26.52 15.58
CA LEU A 271 -15.44 26.64 14.93
C LEU A 271 -15.30 27.01 13.44
N ASP A 272 -14.42 27.94 13.09
CA ASP A 272 -14.14 28.32 11.70
C ASP A 272 -13.60 27.11 10.92
N LEU A 273 -12.66 26.36 11.53
CA LEU A 273 -12.07 25.17 10.93
C LEU A 273 -13.09 24.02 10.81
N ALA A 274 -13.98 23.85 11.80
CA ALA A 274 -15.05 22.87 11.71
C ALA A 274 -16.06 23.24 10.61
N ALA A 275 -16.34 24.53 10.40
CA ALA A 275 -17.20 24.99 9.31
C ALA A 275 -16.62 24.64 7.92
N GLU A 276 -15.29 24.64 7.74
CA GLU A 276 -14.65 24.18 6.49
C GLU A 276 -14.95 22.70 6.19
N SER A 277 -15.14 21.87 7.22
CA SER A 277 -15.43 20.44 7.05
C SER A 277 -16.86 20.16 6.58
N GLY A 278 -17.76 21.13 6.67
CA GLY A 278 -19.19 20.96 6.35
C GLY A 278 -19.95 20.07 7.32
N ASN A 279 -19.36 19.72 8.47
CA ASN A 279 -19.96 18.86 9.49
C ASN A 279 -20.70 19.73 10.54
N LEU A 280 -21.95 19.35 10.86
CA LEU A 280 -22.84 20.05 11.80
C LEU A 280 -22.77 19.44 13.21
#